data_AF-A0A2J8A549-F1
#
_entry.id   AF-A0A2J8A549-F1
#
_cell.length_a   1.000
_cell.length_b   1.000
_cell.length_c   1.000
_cell.angle_alpha   90.00
_cell.angle_beta   90.00
_cell.angle_gamma   90.00
#
_symmetry.space_group_name_H-M   'P 1'
#
loop_
_entity.id
_entity.type
_entity.pdbx_description
1 polymer ?
#
loop_
_entity_poly.entity_id
_entity_poly.type
_entity_poly.pdbx_seq_one_letter_code
_entity_poly.pdbx_strand_id
1 'polypeptide(L)'
;WLCVQALGPQVLAAELDFTHGVMLESAKNYQLWNHRRLCALQLGPSGATREEEFTREAITFDEKNYHAWAHRQAIVKMSGRWEAELEFAAEMIKRDVRNNTAWNQRMFVLQHMPRPAGDDAAWLRSELEYVAAAIQLAPRNEAPWAYLTGLFATLPPWASQPRALSRFPEVHTICAEALLDCPACAPAHDVLAAYYE
;
A
#
# COMPACT_ATOMS: atom_id res chain seq x y z
N TRP A 1 -5.06 20.47 -20.00
CA TRP A 1 -3.70 20.72 -19.48
C TRP A 1 -3.03 21.99 -20.00
N LEU A 2 -2.73 22.13 -21.31
CA LEU A 2 -1.99 23.30 -21.82
C LEU A 2 -2.63 24.66 -21.46
N CYS A 3 -3.96 24.75 -21.50
CA CYS A 3 -4.68 25.95 -21.06
C CYS A 3 -4.50 26.22 -19.55
N VAL A 4 -4.58 25.18 -18.71
CA VAL A 4 -4.35 25.30 -17.26
C VAL A 4 -2.94 25.78 -16.97
N GLN A 5 -1.94 25.25 -17.69
CA GLN A 5 -0.55 25.72 -17.57
C GLN A 5 -0.39 27.18 -18.01
N ALA A 6 -0.99 27.57 -19.14
CA ALA A 6 -0.92 28.92 -19.66
C ALA A 6 -1.59 29.95 -18.73
N LEU A 7 -2.67 29.53 -18.07
CA LEU A 7 -3.38 30.36 -17.09
C LEU A 7 -2.65 30.44 -15.76
N GLY A 8 -1.81 29.48 -15.40
CA GLY A 8 -0.95 29.53 -14.22
C GLY A 8 -1.58 28.97 -12.94
N PRO A 9 -0.85 29.01 -11.80
CA PRO A 9 -1.24 28.31 -10.58
C PRO A 9 -2.58 28.72 -9.97
N GLN A 10 -3.03 29.95 -10.23
CA GLN A 10 -4.27 30.50 -9.67
C GLN A 10 -5.53 29.78 -10.13
N VAL A 11 -5.49 29.05 -11.26
CA VAL A 11 -6.65 28.27 -11.73
C VAL A 11 -6.67 26.84 -11.19
N LEU A 12 -5.58 26.36 -10.58
CA LEU A 12 -5.46 24.97 -10.14
C LEU A 12 -6.51 24.61 -9.08
N ALA A 13 -6.84 25.53 -8.18
CA ALA A 13 -7.84 25.28 -7.15
C ALA A 13 -9.22 24.97 -7.74
N ALA A 14 -9.67 25.79 -8.69
CA ALA A 14 -10.94 25.61 -9.39
C ALA A 14 -10.91 24.37 -10.31
N GLU A 15 -9.78 24.09 -10.95
CA GLU A 15 -9.61 22.90 -11.80
C GLU A 15 -9.70 21.60 -10.99
N LEU A 16 -9.19 21.60 -9.77
CA LEU A 16 -9.36 20.48 -8.83
C LEU A 16 -10.81 20.34 -8.35
N ASP A 17 -11.58 21.41 -8.22
CA ASP A 17 -13.03 21.31 -7.90
C ASP A 17 -13.80 20.73 -9.08
N PHE A 18 -13.50 21.20 -10.29
CA PHE A 18 -14.09 20.66 -11.52
C PHE A 18 -13.82 19.16 -11.66
N THR A 19 -12.56 18.72 -11.54
CA THR A 19 -12.21 17.30 -11.62
C THR A 19 -12.83 16.47 -10.50
N HIS A 20 -13.09 17.07 -9.34
CA HIS A 20 -13.83 16.39 -8.28
C HIS A 20 -15.27 16.09 -8.73
N GLY A 21 -15.99 17.06 -9.28
CA GLY A 21 -17.33 16.82 -9.86
C GLY A 21 -17.34 15.70 -10.90
N VAL A 22 -16.35 15.67 -11.80
CA VAL A 22 -16.21 14.60 -12.80
C VAL A 22 -15.98 13.22 -12.16
N MET A 23 -15.26 13.14 -11.04
CA MET A 23 -15.04 11.88 -10.32
C MET A 23 -16.35 11.29 -9.80
N LEU A 24 -17.24 12.13 -9.26
CA LEU A 24 -18.54 11.71 -8.74
C LEU A 24 -19.44 11.12 -9.84
N GLU A 25 -19.29 11.58 -11.08
CA GLU A 25 -20.02 11.05 -12.24
C GLU A 25 -19.34 9.83 -12.86
N SER A 26 -17.99 9.81 -12.90
CA SER A 26 -17.22 8.77 -13.60
C SER A 26 -15.84 8.53 -12.96
N ALA A 27 -15.83 7.84 -11.82
CA ALA A 27 -14.61 7.54 -11.07
C ALA A 27 -13.61 6.61 -11.80
N LYS A 28 -14.00 5.93 -12.88
CA LYS A 28 -13.15 5.03 -13.69
C LYS A 28 -12.73 5.65 -15.02
N ASN A 29 -12.57 6.97 -15.04
CA ASN A 29 -12.15 7.73 -16.21
C ASN A 29 -10.63 8.00 -16.18
N TYR A 30 -9.87 7.42 -17.12
CA TYR A 30 -8.42 7.60 -17.16
C TYR A 30 -7.98 9.06 -17.36
N GLN A 31 -8.70 9.80 -18.21
CA GLN A 31 -8.40 11.19 -18.55
C GLN A 31 -8.56 12.11 -17.33
N LEU A 32 -9.58 11.87 -16.50
CA LEU A 32 -9.77 12.53 -15.21
C LEU A 32 -8.53 12.37 -14.34
N TRP A 33 -8.13 11.12 -14.06
CA TRP A 33 -7.03 10.84 -13.14
C TRP A 33 -5.69 11.37 -13.65
N ASN A 34 -5.44 11.25 -14.96
CA ASN A 34 -4.24 11.80 -15.57
C ASN A 34 -4.19 13.34 -15.48
N HIS A 35 -5.28 14.01 -15.84
CA HIS A 35 -5.34 15.48 -15.82
C HIS A 35 -5.28 16.03 -14.39
N ARG A 36 -6.00 15.41 -13.45
CA ARG A 36 -5.96 15.80 -12.04
C ARG A 36 -4.55 15.63 -11.46
N ARG A 37 -3.85 14.53 -11.80
CA ARG A 37 -2.47 14.31 -11.36
C ARG A 37 -1.52 15.42 -11.81
N LEU A 38 -1.63 15.88 -13.05
CA LEU A 38 -0.83 17.00 -13.54
C LEU A 38 -1.08 18.27 -12.73
N CYS A 39 -2.35 18.56 -12.40
CA CYS A 39 -2.72 19.71 -11.58
C CYS A 39 -2.18 19.59 -10.15
N ALA A 40 -2.33 18.41 -9.53
CA ALA A 40 -1.85 18.15 -8.18
C ALA A 40 -0.32 18.23 -8.06
N LEU A 41 0.41 17.67 -9.02
CA LEU A 41 1.88 17.76 -9.05
C LEU A 41 2.36 19.20 -9.25
N GLN A 42 1.61 20.03 -9.99
CA GLN A 42 1.91 21.45 -10.14
C GLN A 42 1.69 22.25 -8.85
N LEU A 43 0.69 21.89 -8.04
CA LEU A 43 0.49 22.48 -6.70
C LEU A 43 1.57 22.06 -5.70
N GLY A 44 2.17 20.90 -5.91
CA GLY A 44 3.17 20.34 -5.02
C GLY A 44 2.61 20.02 -3.63
N PRO A 45 3.47 19.98 -2.59
CA PRO A 45 3.09 19.51 -1.25
C PRO A 45 1.94 20.28 -0.61
N SER A 46 1.70 21.52 -1.03
CA SER A 46 0.59 22.35 -0.55
C SER A 46 -0.79 21.76 -0.88
N GLY A 47 -0.90 20.99 -1.97
CA GLY A 47 -2.14 20.32 -2.38
C GLY A 47 -2.34 18.93 -1.77
N ALA A 48 -1.36 18.39 -1.04
CA ALA A 48 -1.35 16.98 -0.65
C ALA A 48 -2.58 16.57 0.19
N THR A 49 -2.95 17.36 1.21
CA THR A 49 -4.13 17.06 2.05
C THR A 49 -5.41 16.93 1.21
N ARG A 50 -5.62 17.85 0.26
CA ARG A 50 -6.80 17.85 -0.59
C ARG A 50 -6.86 16.60 -1.48
N GLU A 51 -5.71 16.17 -2.00
CA GLU A 51 -5.63 14.98 -2.83
C GLU A 51 -5.75 13.68 -2.03
N GLU A 52 -5.29 13.67 -0.78
CA GLU A 52 -5.48 12.57 0.17
C GLU A 52 -6.95 12.40 0.52
N GLU A 53 -7.69 13.50 0.73
CA GLU A 53 -9.15 13.47 0.95
C GLU A 53 -9.90 13.00 -0.30
N PHE A 54 -9.56 13.57 -1.47
CA PHE A 54 -10.16 13.18 -2.74
C PHE A 54 -9.97 11.69 -3.06
N THR A 55 -8.76 11.17 -2.90
CA THR A 55 -8.50 9.74 -3.13
C THR A 55 -9.13 8.86 -2.07
N ARG A 56 -9.20 9.32 -0.81
CA ARG A 56 -9.92 8.60 0.26
C ARG A 56 -11.39 8.44 -0.09
N GLU A 57 -12.04 9.48 -0.59
CA GLU A 57 -13.44 9.41 -1.03
C GLU A 57 -13.60 8.39 -2.17
N ALA A 58 -12.77 8.49 -3.21
CA ALA A 58 -12.82 7.55 -4.34
C ALA A 58 -12.56 6.09 -3.93
N ILE A 59 -11.61 5.84 -3.01
CA ILE A 59 -11.28 4.51 -2.49
C ILE A 59 -12.37 4.01 -1.54
N THR A 60 -13.00 4.89 -0.76
CA THR A 60 -14.11 4.50 0.11
C THR A 60 -15.30 4.02 -0.70
N PHE A 61 -15.56 4.66 -1.84
CA PHE A 61 -16.61 4.28 -2.79
C PHE A 61 -16.28 2.98 -3.56
N ASP A 62 -15.05 2.86 -4.08
CA ASP A 62 -14.55 1.65 -4.74
C ASP A 62 -13.12 1.34 -4.25
N GLU A 63 -13.03 0.41 -3.29
CA GLU A 63 -11.75 0.03 -2.66
C GLU A 63 -10.71 -0.48 -3.65
N LYS A 64 -11.15 -0.98 -4.81
CA LYS A 64 -10.29 -1.57 -5.84
C LYS A 64 -10.07 -0.60 -7.00
N ASN A 65 -10.42 0.68 -6.84
CA ASN A 65 -10.17 1.69 -7.86
C ASN A 65 -8.67 1.93 -8.05
N TYR A 66 -8.09 1.21 -9.02
CA TYR A 66 -6.67 1.27 -9.35
C TYR A 66 -6.18 2.69 -9.67
N HIS A 67 -7.02 3.51 -10.31
CA HIS A 67 -6.63 4.87 -10.65
C HIS A 67 -6.48 5.76 -9.42
N ALA A 68 -7.35 5.59 -8.43
CA ALA A 68 -7.28 6.30 -7.16
C ALA A 68 -6.01 5.95 -6.39
N TRP A 69 -5.69 4.65 -6.27
CA TRP A 69 -4.45 4.19 -5.65
C TRP A 69 -3.20 4.67 -6.38
N ALA A 70 -3.16 4.57 -7.71
CA ALA A 70 -2.03 5.04 -8.51
C ALA A 70 -1.84 6.57 -8.41
N HIS A 71 -2.94 7.34 -8.32
CA HIS A 71 -2.87 8.77 -8.04
C HIS A 71 -2.32 9.03 -6.65
N ARG A 72 -2.84 8.33 -5.64
CA ARG A 72 -2.41 8.45 -4.25
C ARG A 72 -0.92 8.17 -4.07
N GLN A 73 -0.38 7.13 -4.72
CA GLN A 73 1.07 6.85 -4.74
C GLN A 73 1.91 8.02 -5.30
N ALA A 74 1.43 8.69 -6.36
CA ALA A 74 2.11 9.85 -6.92
C ALA A 74 2.08 11.04 -5.95
N ILE A 75 0.97 11.25 -5.23
CA ILE A 75 0.84 12.30 -4.22
C ILE A 75 1.78 12.04 -3.05
N VAL A 76 1.83 10.81 -2.53
CA VAL A 76 2.70 10.46 -1.40
C VAL A 76 4.18 10.63 -1.77
N LYS A 77 4.59 10.20 -2.97
CA LYS A 77 5.94 10.45 -3.49
C LYS A 77 6.30 11.92 -3.57
N MET A 78 5.35 12.76 -3.96
CA MET A 78 5.55 14.19 -4.12
C MET A 78 5.52 14.94 -2.78
N SER A 79 4.67 14.52 -1.83
CA SER A 79 4.46 15.21 -0.55
C SER A 79 5.38 14.72 0.57
N GLY A 80 5.88 13.49 0.47
CA GLY A 80 6.67 12.84 1.52
C GLY A 80 5.86 12.39 2.74
N ARG A 81 4.53 12.34 2.65
CA ARG A 81 3.61 11.98 3.75
C ARG A 81 3.49 10.45 3.92
N TRP A 82 4.62 9.79 4.12
CA TRP A 82 4.71 8.34 4.17
C TRP A 82 4.00 7.74 5.37
N GLU A 83 4.11 8.36 6.56
CA GLU A 83 3.52 7.89 7.81
C GLU A 83 1.99 7.90 7.72
N ALA A 84 1.41 8.99 7.24
CA ALA A 84 -0.02 9.12 7.03
C ALA A 84 -0.55 8.09 6.01
N GLU A 85 0.24 7.76 4.99
CA GLU A 85 -0.14 6.72 4.03
C GLU A 85 -0.04 5.31 4.61
N LEU A 86 0.93 5.06 5.48
CA LEU A 86 1.05 3.79 6.18
C LEU A 86 -0.15 3.56 7.12
N GLU A 87 -0.60 4.61 7.80
CA GLU A 87 -1.83 4.61 8.61
C GLU A 87 -3.07 4.34 7.77
N PHE A 88 -3.19 5.01 6.61
CA PHE A 88 -4.32 4.78 5.70
C PHE A 88 -4.35 3.35 5.15
N ALA A 89 -3.20 2.80 4.73
CA ALA A 89 -3.13 1.41 4.29
C ALA A 89 -3.54 0.45 5.42
N ALA A 90 -3.11 0.71 6.66
CA ALA A 90 -3.50 -0.07 7.83
C ALA A 90 -5.00 0.04 8.14
N GLU A 91 -5.61 1.22 7.98
CA GLU A 91 -7.06 1.43 8.10
C GLU A 91 -7.82 0.56 7.09
N MET A 92 -7.40 0.57 5.83
CA MET A 92 -8.03 -0.21 4.76
C MET A 92 -7.87 -1.72 4.96
N ILE A 93 -6.69 -2.19 5.39
CA ILE A 93 -6.45 -3.60 5.76
C ILE A 93 -7.31 -4.00 6.97
N LYS A 94 -7.46 -3.12 7.96
CA LYS A 94 -8.30 -3.39 9.13
C LYS A 94 -9.77 -3.50 8.75
N ARG A 95 -10.23 -2.72 7.75
CA ARG A 95 -11.59 -2.79 7.22
C ARG A 95 -11.84 -4.10 6.46
N ASP A 96 -10.91 -4.49 5.60
CA ASP A 96 -10.92 -5.78 4.91
C ASP A 96 -9.50 -6.35 4.81
N VAL A 97 -9.23 -7.38 5.61
CA VAL A 97 -7.93 -8.07 5.61
C VAL A 97 -7.63 -8.72 4.25
N ARG A 98 -8.65 -8.96 3.40
CA ARG A 98 -8.53 -9.50 2.05
C ARG A 98 -8.29 -8.44 0.98
N ASN A 99 -8.21 -7.16 1.35
CA ASN A 99 -7.95 -6.08 0.41
C ASN A 99 -6.48 -6.10 -0.06
N ASN A 100 -6.22 -6.86 -1.12
CA ASN A 100 -4.89 -7.00 -1.72
C ASN A 100 -4.31 -5.66 -2.21
N THR A 101 -5.16 -4.69 -2.57
CA THR A 101 -4.70 -3.38 -3.01
C THR A 101 -4.13 -2.56 -1.84
N ALA A 102 -4.75 -2.66 -0.65
CA ALA A 102 -4.23 -2.03 0.56
C ALA A 102 -2.92 -2.69 1.04
N TRP A 103 -2.79 -4.01 0.95
CA TRP A 103 -1.52 -4.71 1.20
C TRP A 103 -0.41 -4.28 0.24
N ASN A 104 -0.73 -4.15 -1.05
CA ASN A 104 0.21 -3.60 -2.05
C ASN A 104 0.59 -2.15 -1.73
N GLN A 105 -0.37 -1.33 -1.29
CA GLN A 105 -0.08 0.05 -0.90
C GLN A 105 0.86 0.11 0.31
N ARG A 106 0.64 -0.74 1.31
CA ARG A 106 1.54 -0.86 2.47
C ARG A 106 2.95 -1.21 2.01
N MET A 107 3.11 -2.23 1.16
CA MET A 107 4.42 -2.62 0.62
C MET A 107 5.08 -1.48 -0.18
N PHE A 108 4.30 -0.78 -1.01
CA PHE A 108 4.76 0.39 -1.74
C PHE A 108 5.33 1.47 -0.82
N VAL A 109 4.64 1.78 0.28
CA VAL A 109 5.11 2.77 1.26
C VAL A 109 6.44 2.30 1.85
N LEU A 110 6.54 1.05 2.29
CA LEU A 110 7.76 0.53 2.92
C LEU A 110 8.97 0.47 1.96
N GLN A 111 8.73 0.31 0.66
CA GLN A 111 9.79 0.31 -0.35
C GLN A 111 10.35 1.71 -0.67
N HIS A 112 9.55 2.77 -0.47
CA HIS A 112 9.89 4.12 -0.92
C HIS A 112 10.10 5.12 0.23
N MET A 113 9.54 4.84 1.41
CA MET A 113 9.71 5.64 2.60
C MET A 113 11.20 5.62 3.03
N PRO A 114 11.79 6.79 3.35
CA PRO A 114 13.12 6.84 3.92
C PRO A 114 13.16 6.02 5.21
N ARG A 115 14.09 5.06 5.31
CA ARG A 115 14.22 4.27 6.53
C ARG A 115 14.69 5.16 7.67
N PRO A 116 13.96 5.20 8.80
CA PRO A 116 14.49 5.82 10.00
C PRO A 116 15.74 5.06 10.43
N ALA A 117 16.76 5.79 10.90
CA ALA A 117 17.89 5.15 11.56
C ALA A 117 17.38 4.44 12.81
N GLY A 118 17.60 3.13 12.91
CA GLY A 118 17.02 2.33 13.98
C GLY A 118 17.45 0.87 13.94
N ASP A 119 16.92 0.11 14.90
CA ASP A 119 17.10 -1.32 14.98
C ASP A 119 16.22 -2.02 13.93
N ASP A 120 16.85 -2.36 12.79
CA ASP A 120 16.24 -3.11 11.69
C ASP A 120 15.55 -4.40 12.20
N ALA A 121 16.13 -5.09 13.20
CA ALA A 121 15.55 -6.34 13.71
C ALA A 121 14.29 -6.07 14.52
N ALA A 122 14.25 -5.01 15.33
CA ALA A 122 13.05 -4.62 16.07
C ALA A 122 11.92 -4.19 15.12
N TRP A 123 12.25 -3.43 14.07
CA TRP A 123 11.29 -3.04 13.04
C TRP A 123 10.73 -4.25 12.29
N LEU A 124 11.59 -5.19 11.88
CA LEU A 124 11.14 -6.39 11.18
C LEU A 124 10.22 -7.21 12.07
N ARG A 125 10.55 -7.35 13.36
CA ARG A 125 9.71 -8.05 14.32
C ARG A 125 8.32 -7.45 14.41
N SER A 126 8.19 -6.12 14.52
CA SER A 126 6.86 -5.50 14.56
C SER A 126 6.08 -5.70 13.27
N GLU A 127 6.76 -5.72 12.12
CA GLU A 127 6.10 -5.97 10.84
C GLU A 127 5.68 -7.45 10.67
N LEU A 128 6.47 -8.39 11.20
CA LEU A 128 6.12 -9.81 11.28
C LEU A 128 4.92 -10.05 12.21
N GLU A 129 4.88 -9.39 13.37
CA GLU A 129 3.73 -9.43 14.27
C GLU A 129 2.46 -8.88 13.60
N TYR A 130 2.58 -7.79 12.83
CA TYR A 130 1.48 -7.20 12.08
C TYR A 130 0.89 -8.17 11.06
N VAL A 131 1.73 -8.77 10.21
CA VAL A 131 1.26 -9.72 9.20
C VAL A 131 0.80 -11.05 9.82
N ALA A 132 1.42 -11.51 10.91
CA ALA A 132 0.96 -12.68 11.66
C ALA A 132 -0.47 -12.49 12.15
N ALA A 133 -0.79 -11.35 12.77
CA ALA A 133 -2.14 -11.04 13.22
C ALA A 133 -3.16 -11.09 12.07
N ALA A 134 -2.80 -10.59 10.88
CA ALA A 134 -3.66 -10.66 9.71
C ALA A 134 -3.85 -12.09 9.17
N ILE A 135 -2.79 -12.91 9.19
CA ILE A 135 -2.85 -14.33 8.82
C ILE A 135 -3.77 -15.08 9.77
N GLN A 136 -3.67 -14.84 11.08
CA GLN A 136 -4.55 -15.51 12.05
C GLN A 136 -6.04 -15.20 11.82
N LEU A 137 -6.37 -13.97 11.42
CA LEU A 137 -7.75 -13.59 11.09
C LEU A 137 -8.29 -14.30 9.83
N ALA A 138 -7.42 -14.60 8.86
CA ALA A 138 -7.81 -15.25 7.63
C ALA A 138 -6.67 -16.11 7.05
N PRO A 139 -6.42 -17.32 7.60
CA PRO A 139 -5.22 -18.10 7.25
C PRO A 139 -5.12 -18.43 5.76
N ARG A 140 -6.25 -18.66 5.09
CA ARG A 140 -6.30 -18.98 3.65
C ARG A 140 -6.26 -17.75 2.73
N ASN A 141 -6.20 -16.53 3.26
CA ASN A 141 -6.13 -15.32 2.45
C ASN A 141 -4.71 -15.11 1.96
N GLU A 142 -4.49 -15.16 0.64
CA GLU A 142 -3.16 -15.05 0.04
C GLU A 142 -2.50 -13.67 0.22
N ALA A 143 -3.28 -12.59 0.37
CA ALA A 143 -2.76 -11.23 0.42
C ALA A 143 -1.69 -11.00 1.52
N PRO A 144 -1.93 -11.35 2.81
CA PRO A 144 -0.91 -11.23 3.85
C PRO A 144 0.27 -12.19 3.66
N TRP A 145 0.10 -13.36 3.05
CA TRP A 145 1.23 -14.26 2.73
C TRP A 145 2.12 -13.70 1.61
N ALA A 146 1.51 -13.14 0.58
CA ALA A 146 2.22 -12.42 -0.47
C ALA A 146 2.97 -11.20 0.08
N TYR A 147 2.36 -10.51 1.05
CA TYR A 147 3.01 -9.43 1.79
C TYR A 147 4.22 -9.93 2.60
N LEU A 148 4.04 -10.99 3.40
CA LEU A 148 5.08 -11.60 4.23
C LEU A 148 6.30 -12.00 3.38
N THR A 149 6.08 -12.75 2.31
CA THR A 149 7.16 -13.14 1.38
C THR A 149 7.76 -11.93 0.66
N GLY A 150 6.94 -10.94 0.31
CA GLY A 150 7.35 -9.67 -0.30
C GLY A 150 8.32 -8.85 0.55
N LEU A 151 8.21 -8.89 1.88
CA LEU A 151 9.15 -8.21 2.81
C LEU A 151 10.58 -8.70 2.56
N PHE A 152 10.77 -10.02 2.46
CA PHE A 152 12.07 -10.65 2.24
C PHE A 152 12.49 -10.68 0.77
N ALA A 153 11.57 -10.43 -0.15
CA ALA A 153 11.90 -10.35 -1.58
C ALA A 153 12.33 -8.93 -2.01
N THR A 154 11.81 -7.89 -1.35
CA THR A 154 11.91 -6.51 -1.87
C THR A 154 12.54 -5.49 -0.92
N LEU A 155 12.58 -5.74 0.40
CA LEU A 155 13.12 -4.78 1.35
C LEU A 155 14.55 -5.15 1.81
N PRO A 156 15.58 -4.33 1.52
CA PRO A 156 16.92 -4.49 2.10
C PRO A 156 16.89 -4.37 3.64
N PRO A 157 17.85 -4.91 4.40
CA PRO A 157 18.88 -5.84 3.98
C PRO A 157 18.37 -7.28 3.82
N TRP A 158 17.09 -7.54 4.13
CA TRP A 158 16.54 -8.91 4.12
C TRP A 158 16.30 -9.44 2.71
N ALA A 159 16.09 -8.55 1.74
CA ALA A 159 16.16 -8.81 0.32
C ALA A 159 17.55 -9.32 -0.07
N SER A 160 17.79 -10.62 0.12
CA SER A 160 19.07 -11.26 -0.17
C SER A 160 18.91 -12.76 -0.42
N GLN A 161 19.44 -13.23 -1.56
CA GLN A 161 19.58 -14.64 -1.98
C GLN A 161 18.31 -15.53 -1.90
N PRO A 162 18.25 -16.61 -2.69
CA PRO A 162 17.25 -17.66 -2.47
C PRO A 162 17.33 -18.15 -1.01
N ARG A 163 16.19 -18.29 -0.33
CA ARG A 163 16.06 -18.79 1.06
C ARG A 163 16.40 -17.80 2.19
N ALA A 164 16.40 -16.48 1.99
CA ALA A 164 16.51 -15.53 3.13
C ALA A 164 15.48 -15.81 4.25
N LEU A 165 14.24 -16.12 3.88
CA LEU A 165 13.14 -16.43 4.80
C LEU A 165 13.50 -17.55 5.80
N SER A 166 14.26 -18.57 5.38
CA SER A 166 14.56 -19.74 6.21
C SER A 166 15.37 -19.43 7.47
N ARG A 167 16.04 -18.27 7.49
CA ARG A 167 16.85 -17.80 8.61
C ARG A 167 16.03 -17.14 9.72
N PHE A 168 14.73 -16.92 9.48
CA PHE A 168 13.83 -16.22 10.40
C PHE A 168 12.89 -17.25 11.05
N PRO A 169 13.18 -17.72 12.28
CA PRO A 169 12.32 -18.69 12.97
C PRO A 169 10.90 -18.16 13.19
N GLU A 170 10.72 -16.84 13.29
CA GLU A 170 9.41 -16.18 13.41
C GLU A 170 8.48 -16.54 12.24
N VAL A 171 9.02 -16.64 11.02
CA VAL A 171 8.22 -16.99 9.83
C VAL A 171 7.76 -18.45 9.89
N HIS A 172 8.63 -19.35 10.35
CA HIS A 172 8.25 -20.75 10.59
C HIS A 172 7.15 -20.83 11.67
N THR A 173 7.27 -20.05 12.76
CA THR A 173 6.24 -19.98 13.80
C THR A 173 4.90 -19.51 13.23
N ILE A 174 4.88 -18.46 12.41
CA ILE A 174 3.65 -17.98 11.74
C ILE A 174 3.01 -19.11 10.90
N CYS A 175 3.82 -19.86 10.15
CA CYS A 175 3.32 -21.00 9.36
C CYS A 175 2.74 -22.10 10.25
N ALA A 176 3.45 -22.47 11.32
CA ALA A 176 3.03 -23.51 12.24
C ALA A 176 1.72 -23.13 12.95
N GLU A 177 1.60 -21.89 13.44
CA GLU A 177 0.37 -21.40 14.07
C GLU A 177 -0.80 -21.36 13.08
N ALA A 178 -0.59 -20.89 11.85
CA ALA A 178 -1.62 -20.90 10.83
C ALA A 178 -2.12 -22.33 10.49
N LEU A 179 -1.23 -23.33 10.56
CA LEU A 179 -1.56 -24.74 10.35
C LEU A 179 -2.24 -25.39 11.56
N LEU A 180 -1.99 -24.91 12.79
CA LEU A 180 -2.74 -25.34 13.98
C LEU A 180 -4.22 -24.95 13.85
N ASP A 181 -4.49 -23.71 13.41
CA ASP A 181 -5.85 -23.21 13.25
C ASP A 181 -6.51 -23.69 11.95
N CYS A 182 -5.71 -23.86 10.88
CA CYS A 182 -6.18 -24.33 9.58
C CYS A 182 -5.18 -25.33 8.96
N PRO A 183 -5.28 -26.64 9.25
CA PRO A 183 -4.34 -27.66 8.76
C PRO A 183 -4.22 -27.74 7.22
N ALA A 184 -5.28 -27.34 6.50
CA ALA A 184 -5.32 -27.27 5.03
C ALA A 184 -4.99 -25.86 4.49
N CYS A 185 -4.22 -25.05 5.23
CA CYS A 185 -3.77 -23.73 4.79
C CYS A 185 -2.72 -23.88 3.67
N ALA A 186 -3.15 -23.84 2.41
CA ALA A 186 -2.26 -23.97 1.27
C ALA A 186 -1.11 -22.92 1.29
N PRO A 187 -1.36 -21.62 1.57
CA PRO A 187 -0.27 -20.64 1.60
C PRO A 187 0.81 -20.94 2.65
N ALA A 188 0.44 -21.50 3.81
CA ALA A 188 1.41 -21.88 4.84
C ALA A 188 2.28 -23.06 4.38
N HIS A 189 1.67 -24.07 3.75
CA HIS A 189 2.41 -25.19 3.15
C HIS A 189 3.34 -24.71 2.04
N ASP A 190 2.88 -23.81 1.18
CA ASP A 190 3.68 -23.25 0.08
C ASP A 190 4.91 -22.51 0.60
N VAL A 191 4.77 -21.71 1.67
CA VAL A 191 5.89 -21.01 2.31
C VAL A 191 6.88 -22.01 2.95
N LEU A 192 6.39 -23.02 3.67
CA LEU A 192 7.26 -24.03 4.28
C LEU A 192 8.04 -24.82 3.21
N ALA A 193 7.37 -25.30 2.16
CA ALA A 193 8.00 -26.04 1.07
C ALA A 193 9.02 -25.19 0.29
N ALA A 194 8.73 -23.90 0.07
CA ALA A 194 9.63 -23.03 -0.70
C ALA A 194 10.90 -22.63 0.08
N TYR A 195 10.83 -22.54 1.41
CA TYR A 195 11.88 -21.92 2.20
C TYR A 195 12.50 -22.80 3.30
N TYR A 196 11.79 -23.81 3.82
CA TYR A 196 12.24 -24.62 4.96
C TYR A 196 12.50 -26.10 4.63
N GLU A 197 12.22 -26.51 3.40
CA GLU A 197 12.57 -27.83 2.83
C GLU A 197 13.70 -27.71 1.78
#